data_AF-A0A6H5H705-F1
#
_entry.id   AF-A0A6H5H705-F1
#
_cell.length_a   1.000
_cell.length_b   1.000
_cell.length_c   1.000
_cell.angle_alpha   90.00
_cell.angle_beta   90.00
_cell.angle_gamma   90.00
#
_symmetry.space_group_name_H-M   'P 1'
#
loop_
_entity.id
_entity.type
_entity.pdbx_description
1 polymer ?
#
loop_
_entity_poly.entity_id
_entity_poly.type
_entity_poly.pdbx_seq_one_letter_code
_entity_poly.pdbx_strand_id
1 'polypeptide(L)'
;MHDRTTQNKPTSNVVLVDFGDLDDKKKKKGEKLDDLLPEPVRISVPNNYEGKIAVYNRLTLKFSEVSQWYRMMISQNFKKYHIVSASPQTQHALQHVCSSNEVDLITFEPENKLPWRMSRKLYKMAEERMIFFELPYAPAILDSTCRKNTIQISHTYFTTGKSMNLIVSSGTDKAVYLRSPYDIACLCAVFGLNENIALRTLRQNPLMLVSRAENRRQGKSVIGIMRKLADNSSDSMTSDDQGDETLKTISV
;
A
#
# COMPACT_ATOMS: atom_id res chain seq x y z
N MET A 1 11.67 -6.29 38.47
CA MET A 1 11.89 -4.98 37.83
C MET A 1 12.53 -5.24 36.48
N HIS A 2 11.74 -5.33 35.42
CA HIS A 2 12.25 -5.45 34.05
C HIS A 2 11.66 -4.29 33.26
N ASP A 3 12.56 -3.52 32.66
CA ASP A 3 12.37 -2.24 32.02
C ASP A 3 11.41 -2.37 30.81
N ARG A 4 10.30 -1.64 30.83
CA ARG A 4 9.25 -1.66 29.77
C ARG A 4 9.45 -0.49 28.80
N THR A 5 10.61 -0.43 28.18
CA THR A 5 11.01 0.65 27.25
C THR A 5 11.70 0.09 26.01
N THR A 6 11.16 -0.99 25.45
CA THR A 6 11.45 -1.36 24.06
C THR A 6 10.41 -0.72 23.15
N GLN A 7 10.83 0.39 22.54
CA GLN A 7 10.19 1.02 21.38
C GLN A 7 9.69 -0.06 20.42
N ASN A 8 8.39 -0.07 20.13
CA ASN A 8 7.78 -0.98 19.18
C ASN A 8 8.12 -0.49 17.76
N LYS A 9 9.37 -0.68 17.34
CA LYS A 9 9.80 -0.39 15.97
C LYS A 9 9.09 -1.37 15.04
N PRO A 10 8.46 -0.90 13.95
CA PRO A 10 7.87 -1.82 12.98
C PRO A 10 8.95 -2.78 12.48
N THR A 11 8.64 -4.07 12.43
CA THR A 11 9.53 -5.13 11.92
C THR A 11 9.25 -5.48 10.46
N SER A 12 8.13 -5.00 9.93
CA SER A 12 7.63 -5.23 8.58
C SER A 12 7.61 -3.93 7.76
N ASN A 13 7.76 -4.05 6.44
CA ASN A 13 7.55 -2.95 5.49
C ASN A 13 6.07 -2.57 5.34
N VAL A 14 5.16 -3.39 5.88
CA VAL A 14 3.72 -3.08 5.96
C VAL A 14 3.42 -2.68 7.40
N VAL A 15 3.02 -1.42 7.58
CA VAL A 15 2.63 -0.88 8.88
C VAL A 15 1.13 -0.70 8.90
N LEU A 16 0.46 -1.37 9.84
CA LEU A 16 -0.95 -1.14 10.12
C LEU A 16 -1.08 -0.17 11.30
N VAL A 17 -1.84 0.89 11.11
CA VAL A 17 -2.17 1.85 12.15
C VAL A 17 -3.69 1.87 12.31
N ASP A 18 -4.17 1.33 13.43
CA ASP A 18 -5.54 1.49 13.88
C ASP A 18 -5.63 2.75 14.74
N PHE A 19 -6.57 3.62 14.43
CA PHE A 19 -6.77 4.83 15.21
C PHE A 19 -7.25 4.54 16.65
N GLY A 20 -7.96 3.43 16.87
CA GLY A 20 -8.34 3.00 18.23
C GLY A 20 -7.13 2.88 19.15
N ASP A 21 -6.04 2.27 18.64
CA ASP A 21 -4.80 2.05 19.39
C ASP A 21 -3.98 3.33 19.63
N LEU A 22 -4.26 4.41 18.88
CA LEU A 22 -3.56 5.69 19.00
C LEU A 22 -4.14 6.59 20.08
N ASP A 23 -5.45 6.56 20.31
CA ASP A 23 -6.08 7.37 21.37
C ASP A 23 -5.79 6.81 22.77
N ASP A 24 -5.60 5.49 22.92
CA ASP A 24 -5.18 4.85 24.18
C ASP A 24 -3.75 5.24 24.61
N LYS A 25 -2.91 5.70 23.67
CA LYS A 25 -1.54 6.16 23.96
C LYS A 25 -1.45 7.59 24.52
N LYS A 26 -2.59 8.27 24.77
CA LYS A 26 -2.58 9.59 25.41
C LYS A 26 -2.46 9.52 26.94
N LYS A 27 -1.21 9.66 27.42
CA LYS A 27 -0.71 10.62 28.44
C LYS A 27 0.17 9.99 29.54
N LYS A 28 1.49 10.16 29.38
CA LYS A 28 2.36 10.62 30.49
C LYS A 28 2.93 11.99 30.10
N LYS A 29 2.83 12.94 31.04
CA LYS A 29 3.20 14.35 30.88
C LYS A 29 4.74 14.44 30.83
N GLY A 30 5.32 14.86 29.69
CA GLY A 30 6.74 15.27 29.62
C GLY A 30 7.58 14.73 28.47
N GLU A 31 7.12 13.74 27.69
CA GLU A 31 7.88 13.24 26.54
C GLU A 31 7.57 14.04 25.26
N LYS A 32 8.58 14.24 24.41
CA LYS A 32 8.42 14.87 23.08
C LYS A 32 7.27 14.20 22.34
N LEU A 33 6.43 14.99 21.68
CA LEU A 33 5.30 14.48 20.92
C LEU A 33 5.86 13.64 19.76
N ASP A 34 6.00 12.33 19.96
CA ASP A 34 6.33 11.40 18.89
C ASP A 34 5.26 11.52 17.80
N ASP A 35 5.71 11.52 16.56
CA ASP A 35 4.83 11.61 15.39
C ASP A 35 3.79 10.48 15.43
N LEU A 36 2.54 10.76 15.03
CA LEU A 36 1.41 9.84 15.13
C LEU A 36 1.64 8.55 14.34
N LEU A 37 2.41 8.63 13.24
CA LEU A 37 2.77 7.50 12.42
C LEU A 37 4.23 7.11 12.69
N PRO A 38 4.55 5.81 12.80
CA PRO A 38 5.93 5.38 12.94
C PRO A 38 6.71 5.65 11.64
N GLU A 39 8.03 5.77 11.76
CA GLU A 39 8.89 5.92 10.60
C GLU A 39 8.98 4.60 9.81
N PRO A 40 8.99 4.63 8.46
CA PRO A 40 9.12 3.43 7.65
C PRO A 40 10.44 2.69 7.91
N VAL A 41 10.36 1.36 7.99
CA VAL A 41 11.54 0.49 8.13
C VAL A 41 12.35 0.49 6.85
N ARG A 42 13.69 0.49 6.97
CA ARG A 42 14.58 0.20 5.85
C ARG A 42 14.90 -1.29 5.85
N ILE A 43 14.33 -2.02 4.90
CA ILE A 43 14.64 -3.45 4.71
C ILE A 43 15.82 -3.57 3.74
N SER A 44 16.90 -4.22 4.17
CA SER A 44 18.02 -4.58 3.29
C SER A 44 17.66 -5.80 2.43
N VAL A 45 17.77 -5.66 1.11
CA VAL A 45 17.63 -6.79 0.19
C VAL A 45 18.93 -7.61 0.23
N PRO A 46 18.88 -8.96 0.34
CA PRO A 46 20.09 -9.77 0.27
C PRO A 46 20.80 -9.58 -1.07
N ASN A 47 22.14 -9.54 -1.08
CA ASN A 47 22.98 -9.24 -2.26
C ASN A 47 22.59 -10.05 -3.51
N ASN A 48 22.17 -11.30 -3.35
CA ASN A 48 21.78 -12.18 -4.47
C ASN A 48 20.56 -11.66 -5.28
N TYR A 49 19.75 -10.81 -4.65
CA TYR A 49 18.53 -10.21 -5.20
C TYR A 49 18.63 -8.71 -5.43
N GLU A 50 19.81 -8.13 -5.20
CA GLU A 50 20.06 -6.71 -5.44
C GLU A 50 19.83 -6.38 -6.92
N GLY A 51 19.12 -5.28 -7.18
CA GLY A 51 18.70 -4.87 -8.52
C GLY A 51 17.63 -5.76 -9.18
N LYS A 52 17.26 -6.90 -8.59
CA LYS A 52 16.23 -7.83 -9.12
C LYS A 52 14.87 -7.65 -8.45
N ILE A 53 14.87 -7.23 -7.19
CA ILE A 53 13.65 -7.03 -6.39
C ILE A 53 13.64 -5.61 -5.85
N ALA A 54 12.49 -4.94 -6.01
CA ALA A 54 12.21 -3.66 -5.37
C ALA A 54 11.32 -3.89 -4.14
N VAL A 55 11.74 -3.37 -2.99
CA VAL A 55 10.98 -3.45 -1.74
C VAL A 55 10.38 -2.09 -1.45
N TYR A 56 9.05 -2.05 -1.36
CA TYR A 56 8.31 -0.84 -1.03
C TYR A 56 7.74 -0.90 0.39
N ASN A 57 7.68 0.27 1.02
CA ASN A 57 7.06 0.47 2.33
C ASN A 57 5.62 0.91 2.16
N ARG A 58 4.70 0.17 2.78
CA ARG A 58 3.27 0.41 2.75
C ARG A 58 2.77 0.81 4.13
N LEU A 59 1.94 1.84 4.18
CA LEU A 59 1.17 2.25 5.34
C LEU A 59 -0.30 1.89 5.12
N THR A 60 -0.92 1.16 6.04
CA THR A 60 -2.35 0.85 6.02
C THR A 60 -3.02 1.56 7.19
N LEU A 61 -3.92 2.50 6.89
CA LEU A 61 -4.63 3.31 7.87
C LEU A 61 -6.05 2.80 8.06
N LYS A 62 -6.36 2.37 9.29
CA LYS A 62 -7.70 1.94 9.69
C LYS A 62 -8.38 3.05 10.50
N PHE A 63 -9.54 3.46 10.02
CA PHE A 63 -10.25 4.60 10.60
C PHE A 63 -11.76 4.52 10.36
N SER A 64 -12.51 5.15 11.26
CA SER A 64 -13.97 5.21 11.23
C SER A 64 -14.49 6.58 10.83
N GLU A 65 -13.76 7.64 11.18
CA GLU A 65 -14.14 9.04 10.96
C GLU A 65 -13.11 9.80 10.13
N VAL A 66 -13.56 10.78 9.37
CA VAL A 66 -12.69 11.58 8.49
C VAL A 66 -11.73 12.48 9.28
N SER A 67 -12.11 12.91 10.49
CA SER A 67 -11.22 13.66 11.38
C SER A 67 -9.95 12.88 11.75
N GLN A 68 -10.06 11.56 11.86
CA GLN A 68 -8.93 10.66 12.13
C GLN A 68 -7.96 10.63 10.94
N TRP A 69 -8.51 10.58 9.72
CA TRP A 69 -7.74 10.65 8.48
C TRP A 69 -6.86 11.91 8.42
N TYR A 70 -7.44 13.08 8.65
CA TYR A 70 -6.71 14.34 8.61
C TYR A 70 -5.61 14.41 9.69
N ARG A 71 -5.85 13.87 10.89
CA ARG A 71 -4.82 13.79 11.94
C ARG A 71 -3.62 12.97 11.48
N MET A 72 -3.84 11.84 10.82
CA MET A 72 -2.77 10.99 10.29
C MET A 72 -2.03 11.64 9.12
N MET A 73 -2.72 12.39 8.26
CA MET A 73 -2.13 13.07 7.12
C MET A 73 -1.17 14.21 7.50
N ILE A 74 -1.36 14.83 8.66
CA ILE A 74 -0.48 15.90 9.18
C ILE A 74 0.89 15.35 9.59
N SER A 75 0.99 14.04 9.87
CA SER A 75 2.24 13.36 10.21
C SER A 75 3.32 13.58 9.15
N GLN A 76 4.54 13.89 9.58
CA GLN A 76 5.69 14.02 8.67
C GLN A 76 6.06 12.68 8.05
N ASN A 77 5.84 11.59 8.78
CA ASN A 77 6.12 10.24 8.32
C ASN A 77 5.16 9.78 7.22
N PHE A 78 3.97 10.39 7.05
CA PHE A 78 3.00 10.02 6.01
C PHE A 78 3.62 10.05 4.59
N LYS A 79 4.40 11.10 4.28
CA LYS A 79 5.04 11.26 2.96
C LYS A 79 6.23 10.32 2.74
N LYS A 80 6.77 9.71 3.80
CA LYS A 80 7.91 8.78 3.72
C LYS A 80 7.49 7.39 3.21
N TYR A 81 6.20 7.03 3.30
CA TYR A 81 5.70 5.75 2.79
C TYR A 81 5.51 5.78 1.27
N HIS A 82 5.93 4.69 0.63
CA HIS A 82 5.82 4.52 -0.82
C HIS A 82 4.36 4.32 -1.22
N ILE A 83 3.64 3.44 -0.52
CA ILE A 83 2.23 3.13 -0.81
C ILE A 83 1.38 3.48 0.41
N VAL A 84 0.30 4.23 0.21
CA VAL A 84 -0.69 4.52 1.26
C VAL A 84 -1.97 3.76 0.98
N SER A 85 -2.37 2.95 1.95
CA SER A 85 -3.57 2.14 1.90
C SER A 85 -4.55 2.54 3.01
N ALA A 86 -5.84 2.40 2.76
CA ALA A 86 -6.90 2.68 3.70
C ALA A 86 -7.77 1.44 3.94
N SER A 87 -8.09 1.18 5.20
CA SER A 87 -9.05 0.15 5.66
C SER A 87 -10.25 0.84 6.33
N PRO A 88 -11.23 1.34 5.54
CA PRO A 88 -12.35 2.08 6.09
C PRO A 88 -13.26 1.19 6.94
N GLN A 89 -13.69 1.69 8.10
CA GLN A 89 -14.55 0.96 9.05
C GLN A 89 -16.02 1.40 9.02
N THR A 90 -16.35 2.42 8.22
CA THR A 90 -17.73 2.91 8.08
C THR A 90 -18.04 3.25 6.62
N GLN A 91 -19.33 3.34 6.27
CA GLN A 91 -19.76 3.80 4.94
C GLN A 91 -19.24 5.21 4.62
N HIS A 92 -19.23 6.11 5.62
CA HIS A 92 -18.76 7.48 5.45
C HIS A 92 -17.24 7.54 5.22
N ALA A 93 -16.47 6.73 5.95
CA ALA A 93 -15.03 6.59 5.71
C ALA A 93 -14.74 6.10 4.28
N LEU A 94 -15.48 5.10 3.79
CA LEU A 94 -15.32 4.62 2.42
C LEU A 94 -15.58 5.73 1.38
N GLN A 95 -16.65 6.52 1.55
CA GLN A 95 -16.97 7.63 0.65
C GLN A 95 -15.83 8.65 0.59
N HIS A 96 -15.25 9.00 1.75
CA HIS A 96 -14.12 9.90 1.82
C HIS A 96 -12.90 9.34 1.08
N VAL A 97 -12.54 8.07 1.32
CA VAL A 97 -11.40 7.43 0.65
C VAL A 97 -11.57 7.41 -0.86
N CYS A 98 -12.75 7.05 -1.36
CA CYS A 98 -13.03 7.05 -2.81
C CYS A 98 -12.88 8.44 -3.45
N SER A 99 -13.07 9.52 -2.68
CA SER A 99 -12.95 10.90 -3.15
C SER A 99 -11.55 11.51 -2.99
N SER A 100 -10.72 10.93 -2.12
CA SER A 100 -9.38 11.39 -1.75
C SER A 100 -8.33 11.04 -2.81
N ASN A 101 -7.32 11.89 -2.97
CA ASN A 101 -6.18 11.64 -3.86
C ASN A 101 -4.95 11.10 -3.12
N GLU A 102 -5.03 11.05 -1.79
CA GLU A 102 -3.95 10.69 -0.89
C GLU A 102 -3.87 9.16 -0.65
N VAL A 103 -4.87 8.42 -1.15
CA VAL A 103 -4.96 6.96 -1.05
C VAL A 103 -4.63 6.30 -2.37
N ASP A 104 -3.77 5.28 -2.31
CA ASP A 104 -3.38 4.48 -3.46
C ASP A 104 -4.20 3.17 -3.53
N LEU A 105 -4.49 2.57 -2.37
CA LEU A 105 -5.07 1.23 -2.27
C LEU A 105 -6.12 1.13 -1.15
N ILE A 106 -7.33 0.70 -1.46
CA ILE A 106 -8.36 0.35 -0.48
C ILE A 106 -8.23 -1.13 -0.12
N THR A 107 -8.13 -1.43 1.17
CA THR A 107 -8.11 -2.79 1.70
C THR A 107 -9.26 -3.05 2.66
N PHE A 108 -9.42 -4.28 3.10
CA PHE A 108 -10.39 -4.67 4.10
C PHE A 108 -9.87 -5.83 4.95
N GLU A 109 -10.46 -6.00 6.13
CA GLU A 109 -10.19 -7.13 7.02
C GLU A 109 -11.16 -8.27 6.74
N PRO A 110 -10.70 -9.44 6.25
CA PRO A 110 -11.61 -10.55 5.93
C PRO A 110 -12.21 -11.24 7.15
N GLU A 111 -11.64 -11.05 8.33
CA GLU A 111 -12.08 -11.63 9.60
C GLU A 111 -13.48 -11.12 9.99
N ASN A 112 -13.76 -9.86 9.68
CA ASN A 112 -15.00 -9.20 10.04
C ASN A 112 -15.91 -9.07 8.81
N LYS A 113 -17.23 -9.04 9.06
CA LYS A 113 -18.17 -8.66 8.01
C LYS A 113 -17.93 -7.20 7.65
N LEU A 114 -17.85 -6.92 6.36
CA LEU A 114 -17.64 -5.57 5.85
C LEU A 114 -18.67 -4.58 6.41
N PRO A 115 -18.23 -3.48 7.04
CA PRO A 115 -19.12 -2.49 7.65
C PRO A 115 -19.67 -1.48 6.63
N TRP A 116 -19.34 -1.63 5.35
CA TRP A 116 -19.75 -0.76 4.27
C TRP A 116 -20.17 -1.58 3.04
N ARG A 117 -20.91 -0.92 2.15
CA ARG A 117 -21.32 -1.47 0.86
C ARG A 117 -20.74 -0.62 -0.26
N MET A 118 -20.08 -1.30 -1.19
CA MET A 118 -19.57 -0.68 -2.40
C MET A 118 -20.74 -0.36 -3.34
N SER A 119 -20.91 0.90 -3.72
CA SER A 119 -21.87 1.32 -4.73
C SER A 119 -21.16 1.57 -6.06
N ARG A 120 -21.86 1.43 -7.18
CA ARG A 120 -21.27 1.67 -8.52
C ARG A 120 -20.71 3.09 -8.67
N LYS A 121 -21.38 4.08 -8.06
CA LYS A 121 -20.93 5.49 -8.06
C LYS A 121 -19.58 5.64 -7.34
N LEU A 122 -19.45 5.03 -6.15
CA LEU A 122 -18.20 5.09 -5.37
C LEU A 122 -17.07 4.31 -6.05
N TYR A 123 -17.40 3.15 -6.61
CA TYR A 123 -16.43 2.36 -7.35
C TYR A 123 -15.86 3.13 -8.54
N LYS A 124 -16.73 3.72 -9.37
CA LYS A 124 -16.32 4.51 -10.54
C LYS A 124 -15.51 5.74 -10.13
N MET A 125 -15.88 6.41 -9.04
CA MET A 125 -15.13 7.55 -8.50
C MET A 125 -13.70 7.18 -8.11
N ALA A 126 -13.53 6.01 -7.48
CA ALA A 126 -12.22 5.47 -7.13
C ALA A 126 -11.44 5.02 -8.38
N GLU A 127 -12.11 4.37 -9.34
CA GLU A 127 -11.54 3.94 -10.61
C GLU A 127 -10.98 5.12 -11.42
N GLU A 128 -11.76 6.20 -11.59
CA GLU A 128 -11.34 7.43 -12.28
C GLU A 128 -10.14 8.10 -11.62
N ARG A 129 -10.03 7.95 -10.30
CA ARG A 129 -8.88 8.42 -9.52
C ARG A 129 -7.73 7.44 -9.52
N MET A 130 -7.79 6.30 -10.21
CA MET A 130 -6.77 5.25 -10.17
C MET A 130 -6.51 4.68 -8.77
N ILE A 131 -7.51 4.72 -7.88
CA ILE A 131 -7.43 4.02 -6.59
C ILE A 131 -7.64 2.53 -6.85
N PHE A 132 -6.79 1.70 -6.26
CA PHE A 132 -6.86 0.25 -6.40
C PHE A 132 -7.63 -0.38 -5.25
N PHE A 133 -8.19 -1.56 -5.48
CA PHE A 133 -8.85 -2.38 -4.46
C PHE A 133 -8.01 -3.63 -4.19
N GLU A 134 -7.75 -3.93 -2.93
CA GLU A 134 -7.01 -5.12 -2.52
C GLU A 134 -7.95 -6.28 -2.18
N LEU A 135 -7.58 -7.48 -2.63
CA LEU A 135 -8.20 -8.75 -2.25
C LEU A 135 -7.13 -9.67 -1.63
N PRO A 136 -7.02 -9.72 -0.29
CA PRO A 136 -6.08 -10.61 0.38
C PRO A 136 -6.55 -12.07 0.30
N TYR A 137 -5.74 -12.96 -0.28
CA TYR A 137 -6.13 -14.34 -0.52
C TYR A 137 -5.81 -15.29 0.65
N ALA A 138 -4.75 -15.05 1.43
CA ALA A 138 -4.34 -16.01 2.47
C ALA A 138 -5.41 -16.22 3.55
N PRO A 139 -6.16 -15.19 4.01
CA PRO A 139 -7.27 -15.39 4.95
C PRO A 139 -8.34 -16.35 4.42
N ALA A 140 -8.57 -16.39 3.09
CA ALA A 140 -9.53 -17.32 2.49
C ALA A 140 -9.06 -18.79 2.51
N ILE A 141 -7.76 -19.04 2.64
CA ILE A 141 -7.20 -20.39 2.79
C ILE A 141 -7.31 -20.83 4.26
N LEU A 142 -7.10 -19.89 5.19
CA LEU A 142 -7.03 -20.14 6.63
C LEU A 142 -8.36 -20.57 7.25
N ASP A 143 -9.40 -19.77 7.03
CA ASP A 143 -10.67 -19.92 7.72
C ASP A 143 -11.86 -19.88 6.76
N SER A 144 -12.88 -20.68 7.09
CA SER A 144 -14.07 -20.81 6.26
C SER A 144 -14.95 -19.55 6.26
N THR A 145 -14.94 -18.78 7.34
CA THR A 145 -15.68 -17.51 7.45
C THR A 145 -14.97 -16.44 6.63
N CYS A 146 -13.65 -16.31 6.81
CA CYS A 146 -12.82 -15.42 5.99
C CYS A 146 -12.98 -15.75 4.49
N ARG A 147 -13.00 -17.04 4.12
CA ARG A 147 -13.23 -17.47 2.73
C ARG A 147 -14.55 -16.96 2.18
N LYS A 148 -15.66 -17.10 2.93
CA LYS A 148 -16.97 -16.60 2.52
C LYS A 148 -16.95 -15.09 2.32
N ASN A 149 -16.34 -14.35 3.25
CA ASN A 149 -16.23 -12.90 3.19
C ASN A 149 -15.41 -12.45 1.98
N THR A 150 -14.23 -13.05 1.73
CA THR A 150 -13.36 -12.75 0.58
C THR A 150 -14.07 -13.03 -0.76
N ILE A 151 -14.74 -14.18 -0.88
CA ILE A 151 -15.50 -14.52 -2.10
C ILE A 151 -16.64 -13.51 -2.30
N GLN A 152 -17.39 -13.19 -1.25
CA GLN A 152 -18.50 -12.25 -1.31
C GLN A 152 -18.05 -10.85 -1.79
N ILE A 153 -16.94 -10.33 -1.27
CA ILE A 153 -16.44 -9.02 -1.69
C ILE A 153 -15.91 -9.04 -3.12
N SER A 154 -15.27 -10.12 -3.55
CA SER A 154 -14.81 -10.24 -4.94
C SER A 154 -15.97 -10.17 -5.92
N HIS A 155 -17.05 -10.92 -5.66
CA HIS A 155 -18.27 -10.83 -6.45
C HIS A 155 -18.92 -9.44 -6.37
N THR A 156 -18.83 -8.78 -5.21
CA THR A 156 -19.30 -7.39 -5.08
C THR A 156 -18.51 -6.47 -6.01
N TYR A 157 -17.17 -6.53 -6.03
CA TYR A 157 -16.34 -5.74 -6.94
C TYR A 157 -16.62 -6.03 -8.41
N PHE A 158 -16.84 -7.29 -8.77
CA PHE A 158 -17.19 -7.68 -10.13
C PHE A 158 -18.57 -7.11 -10.54
N THR A 159 -19.57 -7.24 -9.68
CA THR A 159 -20.93 -6.76 -9.98
C THR A 159 -21.03 -5.24 -9.99
N THR A 160 -20.28 -4.53 -9.14
CA THR A 160 -20.33 -3.06 -9.04
C THR A 160 -19.49 -2.37 -10.12
N GLY A 161 -18.33 -2.92 -10.46
CA GLY A 161 -17.36 -2.23 -11.31
C GLY A 161 -16.44 -3.16 -12.11
N LYS A 162 -16.90 -4.39 -12.38
CA LYS A 162 -16.22 -5.35 -13.27
C LYS A 162 -14.79 -5.70 -12.84
N SER A 163 -14.50 -5.56 -11.54
CA SER A 163 -13.17 -5.85 -10.97
C SER A 163 -12.03 -5.05 -11.61
N MET A 164 -12.32 -3.82 -12.04
CA MET A 164 -11.30 -2.87 -12.49
C MET A 164 -10.45 -2.40 -11.31
N ASN A 165 -9.15 -2.15 -11.55
CA ASN A 165 -8.19 -1.75 -10.52
C ASN A 165 -8.12 -2.70 -9.30
N LEU A 166 -8.46 -3.98 -9.48
CA LEU A 166 -8.33 -5.00 -8.43
C LEU A 166 -6.87 -5.50 -8.35
N ILE A 167 -6.37 -5.72 -7.14
CA ILE A 167 -5.06 -6.32 -6.85
C ILE A 167 -5.28 -7.47 -5.88
N VAL A 168 -4.72 -8.64 -6.19
CA VAL A 168 -4.73 -9.78 -5.27
C VAL A 168 -3.39 -9.82 -4.57
N SER A 169 -3.43 -9.86 -3.24
CA SER A 169 -2.25 -9.90 -2.39
C SER A 169 -2.31 -11.09 -1.45
N SER A 170 -1.16 -11.48 -0.88
CA SER A 170 -1.13 -12.56 0.11
C SER A 170 -1.80 -12.15 1.42
N GLY A 171 -1.61 -10.91 1.89
CA GLY A 171 -2.24 -10.42 3.12
C GLY A 171 -1.86 -11.24 4.36
N THR A 172 -0.60 -11.71 4.44
CA THR A 172 -0.12 -12.59 5.51
C THR A 172 1.35 -12.36 5.82
N ASP A 173 1.72 -12.53 7.09
CA ASP A 173 3.10 -12.47 7.55
C ASP A 173 3.79 -13.86 7.56
N LYS A 174 3.03 -14.92 7.28
CA LYS A 174 3.51 -16.30 7.36
C LYS A 174 3.87 -16.83 5.97
N ALA A 175 5.13 -17.24 5.81
CA ALA A 175 5.65 -17.78 4.54
C ALA A 175 4.85 -18.99 4.01
N VAL A 176 4.27 -19.80 4.90
CA VAL A 176 3.49 -21.02 4.56
C VAL A 176 2.27 -20.73 3.68
N TYR A 177 1.74 -19.51 3.71
CA TYR A 177 0.57 -19.11 2.93
C TYR A 177 0.93 -18.36 1.64
N LEU A 178 2.22 -18.19 1.35
CA LEU A 178 2.67 -17.68 0.06
C LEU A 178 2.39 -18.72 -1.04
N ARG A 179 2.02 -18.24 -2.22
CA ARG A 179 1.67 -19.06 -3.38
C ARG A 179 2.37 -18.50 -4.61
N SER A 180 2.60 -19.35 -5.61
CA SER A 180 3.19 -18.88 -6.86
C SER A 180 2.19 -17.98 -7.61
N PRO A 181 2.64 -17.04 -8.44
CA PRO A 181 1.74 -16.18 -9.22
C PRO A 181 0.74 -16.96 -10.09
N TYR A 182 1.14 -18.14 -10.59
CA TYR A 182 0.27 -19.00 -11.38
C TYR A 182 -0.83 -19.66 -10.53
N ASP A 183 -0.50 -20.13 -9.32
CA ASP A 183 -1.50 -20.67 -8.39
C ASP A 183 -2.51 -19.59 -8.00
N ILE A 184 -2.05 -18.36 -7.82
CA ILE A 184 -2.93 -17.22 -7.52
C ILE A 184 -3.84 -16.93 -8.73
N ALA A 185 -3.34 -17.03 -9.97
CA ALA A 185 -4.16 -16.87 -11.17
C ALA A 185 -5.27 -17.94 -11.23
N CYS A 186 -4.99 -19.18 -10.86
CA CYS A 186 -6.00 -20.23 -10.73
C CYS A 186 -7.00 -19.91 -9.59
N LEU A 187 -6.51 -19.42 -8.45
CA LEU A 187 -7.37 -19.04 -7.32
C LEU A 187 -8.32 -17.89 -7.67
N CYS A 188 -7.91 -16.97 -8.53
CA CYS A 188 -8.77 -15.89 -9.03
C CYS A 188 -10.06 -16.41 -9.71
N ALA A 189 -10.04 -17.62 -10.29
CA ALA A 189 -11.25 -18.24 -10.83
C ALA A 189 -12.29 -18.53 -9.74
N VAL A 190 -11.86 -18.95 -8.54
CA VAL A 190 -12.72 -19.15 -7.36
C VAL A 190 -13.34 -17.83 -6.90
N PHE A 191 -12.62 -16.72 -7.10
CA PHE A 191 -13.10 -15.37 -6.82
C PHE A 191 -14.02 -14.81 -7.93
N GLY A 192 -14.36 -15.60 -8.94
CA GLY A 192 -15.23 -15.20 -10.04
C GLY A 192 -14.57 -14.26 -11.05
N LEU A 193 -13.24 -14.21 -11.09
CA LEU A 193 -12.49 -13.39 -12.04
C LEU A 193 -12.18 -14.21 -13.29
N ASN A 194 -12.39 -13.59 -14.47
CA ASN A 194 -11.94 -14.15 -15.74
C ASN A 194 -10.39 -14.13 -15.80
N GLU A 195 -9.78 -15.05 -16.55
CA GLU A 195 -8.34 -15.17 -16.74
C GLU A 195 -7.68 -13.84 -17.13
N ASN A 196 -8.28 -13.12 -18.09
CA ASN A 196 -7.78 -11.80 -18.49
C ASN A 196 -7.75 -10.80 -17.32
N ILE A 197 -8.79 -10.79 -16.48
CA ILE A 197 -8.86 -9.91 -15.30
C ILE A 197 -7.86 -10.37 -14.24
N ALA A 198 -7.72 -11.68 -14.03
CA ALA A 198 -6.77 -12.27 -13.11
C ALA A 198 -5.32 -11.91 -13.48
N LEU A 199 -4.95 -12.03 -14.76
CA LEU A 199 -3.62 -11.65 -15.24
C LEU A 199 -3.36 -10.14 -15.09
N ARG A 200 -4.35 -9.30 -15.37
CA ARG A 200 -4.25 -7.84 -15.15
C ARG A 200 -4.04 -7.49 -13.68
N THR A 201 -4.78 -8.18 -12.80
CA THR A 201 -4.71 -8.04 -11.34
C THR A 201 -3.32 -8.39 -10.78
N LEU A 202 -2.64 -9.36 -11.40
CA LEU A 202 -1.32 -9.82 -10.96
C LEU A 202 -0.15 -9.08 -11.61
N ARG A 203 -0.31 -8.60 -12.85
CA ARG A 203 0.78 -8.01 -13.63
C ARG A 203 0.66 -6.49 -13.79
N GLN A 204 -0.43 -6.02 -14.38
CA GLN A 204 -0.59 -4.63 -14.79
C GLN A 204 -0.97 -3.72 -13.62
N ASN A 205 -1.97 -4.12 -12.83
CA ASN A 205 -2.51 -3.30 -11.75
C ASN A 205 -1.46 -2.97 -10.66
N PRO A 206 -0.59 -3.90 -10.22
CA PRO A 206 0.48 -3.57 -9.27
C PRO A 206 1.50 -2.55 -9.83
N LEU A 207 1.84 -2.63 -11.13
CA LEU A 207 2.73 -1.66 -11.77
C LEU A 207 2.10 -0.26 -11.81
N MET A 208 0.80 -0.19 -12.15
CA MET A 208 0.06 1.07 -12.15
C MET A 208 -0.11 1.63 -10.73
N LEU A 209 -0.29 0.78 -9.72
CA LEU A 209 -0.32 1.18 -8.31
C LEU A 209 0.99 1.84 -7.89
N VAL A 210 2.13 1.24 -8.22
CA VAL A 210 3.45 1.81 -7.89
C VAL A 210 3.65 3.16 -8.60
N SER A 211 3.32 3.24 -9.89
CA SER A 211 3.40 4.49 -10.65
C SER A 211 2.52 5.60 -10.03
N ARG A 212 1.29 5.26 -9.64
CA ARG A 212 0.41 6.18 -8.89
C ARG A 212 1.04 6.64 -7.58
N ALA A 213 1.57 5.71 -6.80
CA ALA A 213 2.18 6.00 -5.50
C ALA A 213 3.36 6.98 -5.64
N GLU A 214 4.18 6.81 -6.68
CA GLU A 214 5.23 7.76 -7.03
C GLU A 214 4.67 9.13 -7.42
N ASN A 215 3.64 9.19 -8.27
CA ASN A 215 2.97 10.45 -8.63
C ASN A 215 2.38 11.19 -7.43
N ARG A 216 1.84 10.45 -6.44
CA ARG A 216 1.36 11.03 -5.18
C ARG A 216 2.50 11.66 -4.38
N ARG A 217 3.68 11.05 -4.36
CA ARG A 217 4.86 11.54 -3.62
C ARG A 217 5.54 12.73 -4.31
N GLN A 218 5.65 12.68 -5.64
CA GLN A 218 6.39 13.67 -6.44
C GLN A 218 5.52 14.86 -6.88
N GLY A 219 4.19 14.72 -6.86
CA GLY A 219 3.25 15.74 -7.35
C GLY A 219 2.89 15.55 -8.83
N LYS A 220 1.80 16.18 -9.27
CA LYS A 220 1.10 15.89 -10.54
C LYS A 220 1.86 16.24 -11.84
N SER A 221 3.04 16.87 -11.76
CA SER A 221 3.74 17.46 -12.92
C SER A 221 5.26 17.24 -12.90
N VAL A 222 5.78 16.21 -12.21
CA VAL A 222 7.22 15.96 -12.18
C VAL A 222 7.54 14.65 -12.89
N ILE A 223 8.22 14.76 -14.04
CA ILE A 223 8.85 13.62 -14.69
C ILE A 223 10.25 13.48 -14.08
N GLY A 224 10.42 12.52 -13.17
CA GLY A 224 11.73 12.18 -12.62
C GLY A 224 12.57 11.40 -13.64
N ILE A 225 13.47 12.07 -14.36
CA ILE A 225 14.45 11.38 -15.21
C ILE A 225 15.59 10.88 -14.31
N MET A 226 15.56 9.61 -13.94
CA MET A 226 16.74 8.95 -13.37
C MET A 226 17.64 8.48 -14.51
N ARG A 227 18.77 9.17 -14.70
CA ARG A 227 19.82 8.72 -15.61
C ARG A 227 20.51 7.53 -14.96
N LYS A 228 20.36 6.34 -15.54
CA LYS A 228 21.16 5.18 -15.15
C LYS A 228 22.60 5.47 -15.56
N LEU A 229 23.48 5.72 -14.61
CA LEU A 229 24.92 5.70 -14.88
C LEU A 229 25.23 4.30 -15.41
N ALA A 230 25.74 4.23 -16.63
CA ALA A 230 26.24 2.98 -17.19
C ALA A 230 27.46 2.57 -16.36
N ASP A 231 27.51 1.31 -15.93
CA ASP A 231 28.72 0.73 -15.35
C ASP A 231 29.81 0.72 -16.43
N ASN A 232 30.64 1.76 -16.44
CA ASN A 232 31.86 1.79 -17.23
C ASN A 232 32.87 0.85 -16.57
N SER A 233 32.91 -0.39 -17.08
CA SER A 233 34.09 -1.24 -16.93
C SER A 233 35.20 -0.63 -17.80
N SER A 234 36.12 0.05 -17.11
CA SER A 234 37.51 0.39 -17.47
C SER A 234 37.85 0.61 -18.95
N ASP A 235 38.12 1.86 -19.31
CA ASP A 235 39.42 2.20 -19.90
C ASP A 235 39.82 3.64 -19.54
N SER A 236 41.10 3.79 -19.24
CA SER A 236 41.77 4.94 -18.60
C SER A 236 41.77 6.25 -19.41
N MET A 237 41.68 7.40 -18.72
CA MET A 237 42.73 8.43 -18.57
C MET A 237 42.14 9.81 -18.18
N THR A 238 42.59 10.31 -17.02
CA THR A 238 42.79 11.70 -16.55
C THR A 238 42.04 12.88 -17.20
N SER A 239 41.28 13.66 -16.43
CA SER A 239 41.73 14.92 -15.78
C SER A 239 40.56 15.68 -15.14
N ASP A 240 40.79 16.10 -13.90
CA ASP A 240 40.13 17.12 -13.07
C ASP A 240 38.96 17.94 -13.67
N ASP A 241 37.79 17.87 -13.01
CA ASP A 241 36.99 19.07 -12.74
C ASP A 241 36.10 18.87 -11.49
N GLN A 242 36.22 19.80 -10.54
CA GLN A 242 35.42 19.85 -9.30
C GLN A 242 34.12 20.59 -9.61
N GLY A 243 32.97 19.93 -9.42
CA GLY A 243 31.66 20.57 -9.61
C GLY A 243 30.52 19.85 -8.90
N ASP A 244 30.01 20.49 -7.85
CA ASP A 244 28.84 20.18 -7.03
C ASP A 244 27.62 19.64 -7.84
N GLU A 245 27.25 18.36 -7.65
CA GLU A 245 26.09 17.74 -8.30
C GLU A 245 24.78 18.13 -7.60
N THR A 246 24.24 19.28 -8.00
CA THR A 246 22.86 19.66 -7.70
C THR A 246 21.90 19.01 -8.70
N LEU A 247 20.91 18.29 -8.17
CA LEU A 247 19.76 17.72 -8.90
C LEU A 247 19.11 18.80 -9.78
N LYS A 248 19.25 18.71 -11.11
CA LYS A 248 18.53 19.60 -12.03
C LYS A 248 17.12 19.07 -12.27
N THR A 249 16.16 19.65 -11.55
CA THR A 249 14.73 19.55 -11.86
C THR A 249 14.42 20.40 -13.09
N ILE A 250 13.88 19.78 -14.14
CA ILE A 250 13.33 20.51 -15.29
C ILE A 250 11.80 20.46 -15.17
N SER A 251 11.19 21.61 -14.92
CA SER A 251 9.76 21.84 -15.05
C SER A 251 9.43 22.20 -16.50
N VAL A 252 8.49 21.47 -17.12
CA VAL A 252 7.88 21.84 -18.40
C VAL A 252 6.61 22.64 -18.13
#